data_AF-A0ABD0Q1Q7-F1
#
_entry.id   AF-A0ABD0Q1Q7-F1
#
_cell.length_a   1.000
_cell.length_b   1.000
_cell.length_c   1.000
_cell.angle_alpha   90.00
_cell.angle_beta   90.00
_cell.angle_gamma   90.00
#
_symmetry.space_group_name_H-M   'P 1'
#
loop_
_entity.id
_entity.type
_entity.pdbx_description
1 polymer ?
#
loop_
_entity_poly.entity_id
_entity_poly.type
_entity_poly.pdbx_seq_one_letter_code
_entity_poly.pdbx_strand_id
1 'polypeptide(L)'
;HLSTNKLTTLSLEGRVEFKQPSQLAVCQDRLIQEVIGGEDLCKSLSLSYLHPALQSRLSSSLLTSLGVHRLKAAEIITVTCAMAKELVQHSRLRTGIFGYDCVKKPAEHDLKKLARLLACNFRALEPEYEVDALLQSLKDVPMIPLANGSVVSLSSEGVFFPLSDVMQAQT
;
A
#
# COMPACT_ATOMS: atom_id res chain seq x y z
N HIS A 1 -20.78 -34.23 0.30
CA HIS A 1 -20.95 -33.09 1.22
C HIS A 1 -19.59 -32.42 1.43
N LEU A 2 -19.20 -31.46 0.58
CA LEU A 2 -18.00 -30.66 0.86
C LEU A 2 -18.34 -29.74 2.03
N SER A 3 -17.73 -30.00 3.19
CA SER A 3 -17.82 -29.14 4.37
C SER A 3 -17.40 -27.72 3.96
N THR A 4 -18.37 -26.81 3.89
CA THR A 4 -18.14 -25.39 3.63
C THR A 4 -17.51 -24.77 4.88
N ASN A 5 -16.22 -25.02 5.09
CA ASN A 5 -15.43 -24.36 6.12
C ASN A 5 -15.27 -22.90 5.71
N LYS A 6 -16.22 -22.05 6.09
CA LYS A 6 -16.15 -20.60 5.90
C LYS A 6 -15.65 -19.96 7.19
N LEU A 7 -14.82 -18.94 7.05
CA LEU A 7 -14.32 -18.14 8.16
C LEU A 7 -14.92 -16.73 8.06
N THR A 8 -14.98 -16.04 9.20
CA THR A 8 -15.58 -14.72 9.27
C THR A 8 -14.60 -13.61 8.91
N THR A 9 -15.10 -12.62 8.19
CA THR A 9 -14.44 -11.34 7.90
C THR A 9 -15.36 -10.20 8.34
N LEU A 10 -14.77 -9.02 8.56
CA LEU A 10 -15.54 -7.80 8.77
C LEU A 10 -15.65 -7.08 7.42
N SER A 11 -16.88 -6.90 6.97
CA SER A 11 -17.17 -5.96 5.87
C SER A 11 -16.84 -4.53 6.29
N LEU A 12 -16.76 -3.64 5.30
CA LEU A 12 -16.56 -2.21 5.53
C LEU A 12 -17.66 -1.59 6.41
N GLU A 13 -18.87 -2.15 6.39
CA GLU A 13 -20.00 -1.71 7.23
C GLU A 13 -19.95 -2.30 8.65
N GLY A 14 -18.88 -3.01 9.02
CA GLY A 14 -18.75 -3.71 10.30
C GLY A 14 -19.64 -4.96 10.40
N ARG A 15 -20.32 -5.36 9.32
CA ARG A 15 -21.09 -6.60 9.28
C ARG A 15 -20.17 -7.80 9.13
N VAL A 16 -20.55 -8.89 9.79
CA VAL A 16 -19.83 -10.17 9.68
C VAL A 16 -20.22 -10.87 8.39
N GLU A 17 -19.23 -11.16 7.55
CA GLU A 17 -19.40 -11.95 6.32
C GLU A 17 -18.64 -13.27 6.40
N PHE A 18 -19.10 -14.27 5.65
CA PHE A 18 -18.48 -15.59 5.58
C PHE A 18 -17.80 -15.81 4.24
N LYS A 19 -16.47 -15.95 4.26
CA LYS A 19 -15.66 -16.21 3.06
C LYS A 19 -14.87 -17.51 3.17
N GLN A 20 -14.42 -18.03 2.04
CA GLN A 20 -13.52 -19.18 2.04
C GLN A 20 -12.16 -18.79 2.63
N PRO A 21 -11.47 -19.68 3.36
CA PRO A 21 -10.14 -19.41 3.88
C PRO A 21 -9.15 -18.91 2.83
N SER A 22 -9.20 -19.45 1.61
CA SER A 22 -8.38 -19.01 0.47
C SER A 22 -8.62 -17.57 0.01
N GLN A 23 -9.75 -16.98 0.39
CA GLN A 23 -10.10 -15.58 0.09
C GLN A 23 -9.75 -14.65 1.25
N LEU A 24 -9.14 -15.17 2.31
CA LEU A 24 -8.83 -14.41 3.51
C LEU A 24 -7.35 -14.17 3.65
N ALA A 25 -7.03 -13.00 4.17
CA ALA A 25 -5.68 -12.56 4.46
C ALA A 25 -5.51 -12.21 5.94
N VAL A 26 -4.31 -12.46 6.45
CA VAL A 26 -3.85 -12.00 7.76
C VAL A 26 -2.59 -11.18 7.60
N CYS A 27 -2.54 -10.08 8.35
CA CYS A 27 -1.36 -9.25 8.53
C CYS A 27 -1.20 -8.97 10.02
N GLN A 28 0.01 -8.99 10.57
CA GLN A 28 0.23 -8.67 11.99
C GLN A 28 0.58 -7.19 12.20
N ASP A 29 1.06 -6.52 11.16
CA ASP A 29 1.45 -5.12 11.25
C ASP A 29 0.20 -4.23 11.23
N ARG A 30 0.01 -3.49 12.33
CA ARG A 30 -1.11 -2.55 12.49
C ARG A 30 -1.04 -1.40 11.50
N LEU A 31 0.16 -0.93 11.14
CA LEU A 31 0.31 0.14 10.16
C LEU A 31 -0.20 -0.32 8.80
N ILE A 32 0.11 -1.56 8.40
CA ILE A 32 -0.34 -2.14 7.13
C ILE A 32 -1.87 -2.23 7.12
N GLN A 33 -2.49 -2.75 8.18
CA GLN A 33 -3.95 -2.83 8.26
C GLN A 33 -4.65 -1.46 8.28
N GLU A 34 -4.01 -0.44 8.85
CA GLU A 34 -4.57 0.93 8.89
C GLU A 34 -4.46 1.63 7.53
N VAL A 35 -3.36 1.41 6.80
CA VAL A 35 -3.08 2.10 5.54
C VAL A 35 -3.70 1.38 4.35
N ILE A 36 -3.63 0.05 4.33
CA ILE A 36 -4.20 -0.82 3.30
C ILE A 36 -5.51 -1.38 3.84
N GLY A 37 -6.61 -0.72 3.47
CA GLY A 37 -7.95 -1.11 3.90
C GLY A 37 -8.42 -2.42 3.24
N GLY A 38 -9.54 -2.94 3.73
CA GLY A 38 -10.15 -4.15 3.14
C GLY A 38 -10.60 -3.95 1.69
N GLU A 39 -10.99 -2.73 1.31
CA GLU A 39 -11.33 -2.36 -0.07
C GLU A 39 -10.10 -2.42 -0.98
N ASP A 40 -9.01 -1.75 -0.59
CA ASP A 40 -7.76 -1.71 -1.36
C ASP A 40 -7.19 -3.13 -1.57
N LEU A 41 -7.29 -3.97 -0.54
CA LEU A 41 -6.87 -5.36 -0.57
C LEU A 41 -7.76 -6.21 -1.48
N CYS A 42 -9.08 -6.06 -1.38
CA CYS A 42 -10.04 -6.76 -2.23
C CYS A 42 -9.87 -6.37 -3.70
N LYS A 43 -9.70 -5.08 -3.97
CA LYS A 43 -9.52 -4.53 -5.31
C LYS A 43 -8.24 -5.03 -5.97
N SER A 44 -7.14 -5.08 -5.23
CA SER A 44 -5.82 -5.41 -5.78
C SER A 44 -5.54 -6.91 -5.83
N LEU A 45 -6.05 -7.68 -4.86
CA LEU A 45 -5.68 -9.10 -4.66
C LEU A 45 -6.88 -10.05 -4.56
N SER A 46 -8.12 -9.54 -4.60
CA SER A 46 -9.34 -10.35 -4.34
C SER A 46 -9.36 -11.04 -2.97
N LEU A 47 -8.67 -10.45 -1.98
CA LEU A 47 -8.59 -10.95 -0.60
C LEU A 47 -9.34 -10.05 0.37
N SER A 48 -9.74 -10.58 1.52
CA SER A 48 -10.36 -9.82 2.62
C SER A 48 -9.69 -10.15 3.95
N TYR A 49 -9.60 -9.18 4.85
CA TYR A 49 -8.98 -9.42 6.15
C TYR A 49 -9.78 -10.40 7.00
N LEU A 50 -9.11 -11.36 7.62
CA LEU A 50 -9.72 -12.24 8.62
C LEU A 50 -10.21 -11.40 9.80
N HIS A 51 -11.36 -11.77 10.38
CA HIS A 51 -11.89 -11.10 11.57
C HIS A 51 -10.84 -11.11 12.71
N PRO A 52 -10.53 -9.96 13.36
CA PRO A 52 -9.47 -9.88 14.38
C PRO A 52 -9.61 -10.87 15.54
N ALA A 53 -10.85 -11.12 15.99
CA ALA A 53 -11.14 -12.12 17.03
C ALA A 53 -10.84 -13.58 16.62
N LEU A 54 -10.82 -13.90 15.32
CA LEU A 54 -10.36 -15.20 14.84
C LEU A 54 -8.84 -15.22 14.69
N GLN A 55 -8.25 -14.12 14.21
CA GLN A 55 -6.80 -14.00 14.09
C GLN A 55 -6.08 -14.19 15.43
N SER A 56 -6.66 -13.72 16.54
CA SER A 56 -6.07 -13.89 17.88
C SER A 56 -6.24 -15.29 18.47
N ARG A 57 -7.18 -16.10 17.97
CA ARG A 57 -7.51 -17.41 18.52
C ARG A 57 -6.88 -18.58 17.76
N LEU A 58 -6.48 -18.37 16.51
CA LEU A 58 -5.95 -19.41 15.63
C LEU A 58 -4.44 -19.28 15.49
N SER A 59 -3.72 -20.41 15.51
CA SER A 59 -2.29 -20.42 15.28
C SER A 59 -1.95 -20.13 13.81
N SER A 60 -0.78 -19.56 13.56
CA SER A 60 -0.29 -19.28 12.20
C SER A 60 -0.23 -20.54 11.32
N SER A 61 0.18 -21.68 11.90
CA SER A 61 0.24 -22.96 11.20
C SER A 61 -1.15 -23.45 10.77
N LEU A 62 -2.16 -23.29 11.63
CA LEU A 62 -3.54 -23.69 11.30
C LEU A 62 -4.15 -22.77 10.24
N LEU A 63 -3.93 -21.46 10.35
CA LEU A 63 -4.36 -20.50 9.32
C LEU A 63 -3.77 -20.85 7.95
N THR A 64 -2.47 -21.16 7.90
CA THR A 64 -1.78 -21.57 6.67
C THR A 64 -2.34 -22.89 6.13
N SER A 65 -2.58 -23.87 6.99
CA SER A 65 -3.17 -25.16 6.62
C SER A 65 -4.61 -25.02 6.09
N LEU A 66 -5.37 -24.06 6.62
CA LEU A 66 -6.69 -23.72 6.09
C LEU A 66 -6.63 -23.00 4.74
N GLY A 67 -5.47 -22.50 4.32
CA GLY A 67 -5.30 -21.72 3.09
C GLY A 67 -5.47 -20.21 3.28
N VAL A 68 -5.53 -19.71 4.52
CA VAL A 68 -5.54 -18.27 4.80
C VAL A 68 -4.20 -17.67 4.42
N HIS A 69 -4.22 -16.64 3.59
CA HIS A 69 -3.03 -16.01 3.05
C HIS A 69 -2.38 -15.11 4.11
N ARG A 70 -1.05 -15.20 4.25
CA ARG A 70 -0.29 -14.24 5.05
C ARG A 70 0.31 -13.23 4.10
N LEU A 71 -0.03 -11.95 4.28
CA LEU A 71 0.52 -10.90 3.42
C LEU A 71 2.04 -10.83 3.61
N LYS A 72 2.77 -10.95 2.49
CA LYS A 72 4.22 -10.78 2.36
C LYS A 72 4.51 -9.50 1.61
N ALA A 73 5.79 -9.13 1.52
CA ALA A 73 6.23 -7.95 0.79
C ALA A 73 5.64 -7.83 -0.63
N ALA A 74 5.59 -8.94 -1.39
CA ALA A 74 5.09 -8.95 -2.76
C ALA A 74 3.61 -8.50 -2.87
N GLU A 75 2.74 -8.99 -1.98
CA GLU A 75 1.34 -8.56 -1.92
C GLU A 75 1.24 -7.08 -1.55
N ILE A 76 2.01 -6.63 -0.55
CA ILE A 76 2.01 -5.23 -0.09
C ILE A 76 2.47 -4.27 -1.18
N ILE A 77 3.52 -4.63 -1.94
CA ILE A 77 4.01 -3.84 -3.08
C ILE A 77 2.97 -3.78 -4.19
N THR A 78 2.30 -4.90 -4.48
CA THR A 78 1.24 -4.93 -5.51
C THR A 78 0.12 -3.96 -5.17
N VAL A 79 -0.37 -4.00 -3.92
CA VAL A 79 -1.42 -3.08 -3.46
C VAL A 79 -0.91 -1.63 -3.45
N THR A 80 0.32 -1.40 -3.01
CA THR A 80 0.94 -0.07 -3.02
C THR A 80 1.01 0.52 -4.42
N CYS A 81 1.43 -0.27 -5.41
CA CYS A 81 1.51 0.18 -6.80
C CYS A 81 0.12 0.57 -7.34
N ALA A 82 -0.90 -0.22 -7.02
CA ALA A 82 -2.28 0.09 -7.41
C ALA A 82 -2.76 1.39 -6.75
N MET A 83 -2.62 1.51 -5.44
CA MET A 83 -3.05 2.69 -4.68
C MET A 83 -2.31 3.96 -5.09
N ALA A 84 -0.98 3.88 -5.30
CA ALA A 84 -0.19 5.04 -5.71
C ALA A 84 -0.58 5.55 -7.11
N LYS A 85 -0.85 4.63 -8.05
CA LYS A 85 -1.36 5.00 -9.38
C LYS A 85 -2.70 5.72 -9.28
N GLU A 86 -3.60 5.25 -8.42
CA GLU A 86 -4.90 5.90 -8.20
C GLU A 86 -4.76 7.28 -7.56
N LEU A 87 -3.87 7.46 -6.59
CA LEU A 87 -3.61 8.78 -5.98
C LEU A 87 -3.12 9.80 -7.02
N VAL A 88 -2.24 9.39 -7.93
CA VAL A 88 -1.75 10.25 -9.02
C VAL A 88 -2.85 10.54 -10.05
N GLN A 89 -3.74 9.59 -10.33
CA GLN A 89 -4.85 9.82 -11.25
C GLN A 89 -5.89 10.78 -10.66
N HIS A 90 -6.31 10.59 -9.41
CA HIS A 90 -7.29 11.48 -8.76
C HIS A 90 -6.76 12.91 -8.57
N SER A 91 -5.48 13.07 -8.26
CA SER A 91 -4.86 14.40 -8.15
C SER A 91 -4.84 15.14 -9.50
N ARG A 92 -4.55 14.45 -10.62
CA ARG A 92 -4.63 15.01 -11.98
C ARG A 92 -6.06 15.37 -12.39
N LEU A 93 -7.04 14.55 -12.03
CA LEU A 93 -8.46 14.79 -12.38
C LEU A 93 -9.05 15.97 -11.61
N ARG A 94 -8.63 16.22 -10.36
CA ARG A 94 -9.07 17.39 -9.58
C ARG A 94 -8.55 18.72 -10.13
N THR A 95 -7.46 18.71 -10.90
CA THR A 95 -6.89 19.93 -11.49
C THR A 95 -7.69 20.47 -12.70
N GLY A 96 -8.68 19.72 -13.19
CA GLY A 96 -9.43 20.05 -14.41
C GLY A 96 -10.80 20.73 -14.22
N ILE A 97 -11.30 20.89 -12.98
CA ILE A 97 -12.71 21.28 -12.76
C ILE A 97 -12.87 22.67 -12.14
N PHE A 98 -11.88 23.18 -11.40
CA PHE A 98 -11.92 24.53 -10.83
C PHE A 98 -10.66 25.28 -11.22
N GLY A 99 -10.78 26.11 -12.25
CA GLY A 99 -9.84 27.21 -12.50
C GLY A 99 -9.83 28.18 -11.31
N TYR A 100 -8.88 29.12 -11.35
CA TYR A 100 -8.51 30.12 -10.34
C TYR A 100 -7.76 29.62 -9.08
N ASP A 101 -6.46 29.94 -9.12
CA ASP A 101 -5.53 30.22 -8.02
C ASP A 101 -4.71 29.11 -7.33
N CYS A 102 -3.48 29.03 -7.86
CA CYS A 102 -2.16 28.99 -7.20
C CYS A 102 -1.72 27.81 -6.30
N VAL A 103 -0.52 27.33 -6.66
CA VAL A 103 0.31 26.26 -6.09
C VAL A 103 -0.20 24.84 -6.34
N LYS A 104 0.34 24.25 -7.41
CA LYS A 104 0.37 22.83 -7.73
C LYS A 104 1.08 22.05 -6.60
N LYS A 105 0.44 21.90 -5.44
CA LYS A 105 0.94 21.02 -4.37
C LYS A 105 0.14 19.72 -4.48
N PRO A 106 0.76 18.52 -4.55
CA PRO A 106 0.00 17.32 -4.25
C PRO A 106 -0.68 17.54 -2.89
N ALA A 107 -1.98 17.26 -2.79
CA ALA A 107 -2.71 17.47 -1.55
C ALA A 107 -1.92 16.79 -0.42
N GLU A 108 -1.61 17.51 0.66
CA GLU A 108 -0.70 17.01 1.72
C GLU A 108 -1.16 15.65 2.28
N HIS A 109 -2.47 15.41 2.22
CA HIS A 109 -3.10 14.13 2.51
C HIS A 109 -2.61 12.97 1.62
N ASP A 110 -2.51 13.17 0.30
CA ASP A 110 -2.13 12.13 -0.67
C ASP A 110 -0.64 11.80 -0.53
N LEU A 111 0.20 12.82 -0.33
CA LEU A 111 1.63 12.63 -0.06
C LEU A 111 1.85 11.92 1.28
N LYS A 112 1.08 12.28 2.31
CA LYS A 112 1.10 11.57 3.60
C LYS A 112 0.66 10.11 3.44
N LYS A 113 -0.38 9.84 2.67
CA LYS A 113 -0.85 8.46 2.40
C LYS A 113 0.21 7.65 1.66
N LEU A 114 0.88 8.25 0.68
CA LEU A 114 1.99 7.64 -0.05
C LEU A 114 3.20 7.34 0.84
N ALA A 115 3.60 8.28 1.70
CA ALA A 115 4.68 8.05 2.68
C ALA A 115 4.35 6.90 3.63
N ARG A 116 3.08 6.81 4.08
CA ARG A 116 2.61 5.70 4.91
C ARG A 116 2.62 4.37 4.16
N LEU A 117 2.27 4.34 2.87
CA LEU A 117 2.39 3.16 2.02
C LEU A 117 3.86 2.73 1.90
N LEU A 118 4.79 3.64 1.66
CA LEU A 118 6.23 3.32 1.61
C LEU A 118 6.73 2.74 2.95
N ALA A 119 6.28 3.28 4.09
CA ALA A 119 6.58 2.71 5.39
C ALA A 119 6.03 1.28 5.57
N CYS A 120 4.85 0.98 5.00
CA CYS A 120 4.31 -0.38 4.95
C CYS A 120 5.21 -1.32 4.16
N ASN A 121 5.70 -0.88 2.99
CA ASN A 121 6.61 -1.69 2.17
C ASN A 121 7.93 -1.97 2.89
N PHE A 122 8.51 -0.96 3.52
CA PHE A 122 9.74 -1.13 4.29
C PHE A 122 9.58 -2.20 5.39
N ARG A 123 8.56 -2.08 6.24
CA ARG A 123 8.29 -3.07 7.29
C ARG A 123 7.96 -4.45 6.75
N ALA A 124 7.31 -4.50 5.59
CA ALA A 124 6.96 -5.75 4.94
C ALA A 124 8.17 -6.43 4.29
N LEU A 125 9.27 -5.71 4.00
CA LEU A 125 10.51 -6.21 3.39
C LEU A 125 11.58 -6.62 4.40
N GLU A 126 11.51 -6.14 5.65
CA GLU A 126 12.48 -6.50 6.70
C GLU A 126 12.69 -8.01 6.89
N PRO A 127 11.66 -8.88 6.80
CA PRO A 127 11.85 -10.32 6.97
C PRO A 127 12.28 -11.08 5.69
N GLU A 128 12.35 -10.44 4.53
CA GLU A 128 12.63 -11.10 3.24
C GLU A 128 14.13 -11.10 2.89
N TYR A 129 14.63 -12.23 2.41
CA TYR A 129 16.03 -12.39 1.99
C TYR A 129 16.30 -11.95 0.55
N GLU A 130 15.31 -12.00 -0.35
CA GLU A 130 15.44 -11.65 -1.77
C GLU A 130 14.56 -10.46 -2.11
N VAL A 131 15.09 -9.26 -1.90
CA VAL A 131 14.35 -8.01 -2.07
C VAL A 131 14.57 -7.32 -3.40
N ASP A 132 15.56 -7.71 -4.21
CA ASP A 132 15.93 -6.97 -5.42
C ASP A 132 14.78 -6.83 -6.44
N ALA A 133 14.08 -7.93 -6.75
CA ALA A 133 12.93 -7.90 -7.66
C ALA A 133 11.77 -7.04 -7.10
N LEU A 134 11.62 -7.04 -5.79
CA LEU A 134 10.62 -6.25 -5.07
C LEU A 134 10.97 -4.76 -5.09
N LEU A 135 12.25 -4.41 -4.92
CA LEU A 135 12.75 -3.05 -5.03
C LEU A 135 12.62 -2.51 -6.45
N GLN A 136 12.79 -3.34 -7.50
CA GLN A 136 12.51 -2.90 -8.87
C GLN A 136 11.05 -2.52 -9.04
N SER A 137 10.12 -3.31 -8.52
CA SER A 137 8.69 -2.96 -8.54
C SER A 137 8.40 -1.67 -7.78
N LEU A 138 9.10 -1.42 -6.67
CA LEU A 138 8.94 -0.20 -5.88
C LEU A 138 9.44 1.06 -6.60
N LYS A 139 10.44 0.94 -7.49
CA LYS A 139 10.93 2.09 -8.29
C LYS A 139 9.88 2.68 -9.22
N ASP A 140 8.90 1.88 -9.63
CA ASP A 140 7.79 2.30 -10.49
C ASP A 140 6.68 3.01 -9.71
N VAL A 141 6.73 3.02 -8.38
CA VAL A 141 5.79 3.78 -7.56
C VAL A 141 6.08 5.28 -7.73
N PRO A 142 5.10 6.09 -8.17
CA PRO A 142 5.29 7.52 -8.27
C PRO A 142 5.36 8.11 -6.87
N MET A 143 6.55 8.53 -6.42
CA MET A 143 6.77 8.99 -5.05
C MET A 143 7.58 10.27 -4.89
N ILE A 144 8.18 10.78 -5.97
CA ILE A 144 8.98 12.00 -5.92
C ILE A 144 8.13 13.20 -6.34
N PRO A 145 7.79 14.11 -5.42
CA PRO A 145 7.12 15.35 -5.78
C PRO A 145 8.10 16.30 -6.48
N LEU A 146 7.70 16.87 -7.61
CA LEU A 146 8.45 17.87 -8.36
C LEU A 146 7.92 19.29 -8.07
N ALA A 147 8.73 20.31 -8.36
CA ALA A 147 8.34 21.71 -8.21
C ALA A 147 7.13 22.12 -9.05
N ASN A 148 6.87 21.40 -10.16
CA ASN A 148 5.68 21.57 -10.99
C ASN A 148 4.43 20.89 -10.40
N GLY A 149 4.51 20.32 -9.19
CA GLY A 149 3.42 19.64 -8.49
C GLY A 149 3.09 18.24 -8.96
N SER A 150 3.76 17.74 -10.00
CA SER A 150 3.65 16.34 -10.40
C SER A 150 4.39 15.44 -9.43
N VAL A 151 4.02 14.16 -9.42
CA VAL A 151 4.70 13.11 -8.66
C VAL A 151 5.21 12.08 -9.67
N VAL A 152 6.51 11.82 -9.66
CA VAL A 152 7.19 10.91 -10.61
C VAL A 152 7.78 9.68 -9.91
N SER A 153 8.02 8.62 -10.67
CA SER A 153 8.68 7.41 -10.18
C SER A 153 10.20 7.53 -10.33
N LEU A 154 10.95 6.66 -9.68
CA LEU A 154 12.42 6.61 -9.83
C LEU A 154 12.85 6.03 -11.19
N SER A 155 11.95 5.29 -11.83
CA SER A 155 12.17 4.68 -13.15
C SER A 155 11.81 5.57 -14.33
N SER A 156 10.94 6.57 -14.15
CA SER A 156 10.40 7.36 -15.26
C SER A 156 11.29 8.52 -15.68
N GLU A 157 11.83 9.28 -14.72
CA GLU A 157 12.58 10.51 -14.97
C GLU A 157 13.80 10.59 -14.07
N GLY A 158 14.88 11.19 -14.57
CA GLY A 158 16.05 11.51 -13.76
C GLY A 158 15.68 12.61 -12.76
N VAL A 159 15.52 12.24 -11.49
CA VAL A 159 15.32 13.19 -10.39
C VAL A 159 16.69 13.59 -9.86
N PHE A 160 17.02 14.88 -9.98
CA PHE A 160 18.23 15.44 -9.39
C PHE A 160 17.90 16.03 -8.03
N PHE A 161 18.47 15.41 -6.98
CA PHE A 161 18.54 16.04 -5.68
C PHE A 161 19.74 16.98 -5.69
N PRO A 162 19.57 18.26 -5.33
CA PRO A 162 20.72 19.13 -5.16
C PRO A 162 21.63 18.48 -4.12
N LEU A 163 22.84 18.10 -4.53
CA LEU A 163 23.91 17.78 -3.61
C LEU A 163 24.06 19.03 -2.76
N SER A 164 23.88 18.89 -1.44
CA SER A 164 23.87 20.01 -0.50
C SER A 164 24.90 21.05 -0.93
N ASP A 165 24.47 22.30 -1.07
CA ASP A 165 25.42 23.37 -1.26
C ASP A 165 26.46 23.24 -0.15
N VAL A 166 27.68 22.87 -0.51
CA VAL A 166 28.85 23.26 0.27
C VAL A 166 28.97 24.76 0.06
N MET A 167 28.03 25.54 0.60
CA MET A 167 28.22 26.96 0.86
C MET A 167 29.12 27.10 2.07
N GLN A 168 30.36 26.63 1.89
CA GLN A 168 31.53 27.17 2.55
C GLN A 168 32.56 27.41 1.46
N ALA A 169 32.57 28.62 0.89
CA ALA A 169 33.79 29.26 0.40
C ALA A 169 33.52 30.71 -0.02
N GLN A 170 34.09 31.63 0.77
CA GLN A 170 34.77 32.88 0.34
C GLN A 170 33.85 34.03 -0.13
N THR A 171 33.92 35.26 0.40
CA THR A 171 34.90 35.96 1.26
C THR A 171 34.19 37.11 1.95
#